data_AF-A0A2T1DB08-F1
#
_entry.id   AF-A0A2T1DB08-F1
#
_cell.length_a   1.000
_cell.length_b   1.000
_cell.length_c   1.000
_cell.angle_alpha   90.00
_cell.angle_beta   90.00
_cell.angle_gamma   90.00
#
_symmetry.space_group_name_H-M   'P 1'
#
loop_
_entity.id
_entity.type
_entity.pdbx_description
1 polymer ?
#
loop_
_entity_poly.entity_id
_entity_poly.type
_entity_poly.pdbx_seq_one_letter_code
_entity_poly.pdbx_strand_id
1 'polypeptide(L)'
;MSVRTVPSTLDGSDPDAILSCILSGNIWAVNSRRKNGLILYKPFYAEFAGPGAAVGGAYDQDCQRVIPVGNLSLIRPETREERQNAYLIRRQWIKLTQQFTDHSASLQRAQMILNQFETYFDQQTIARIPDEAFAMLVGVLPYSVRIARRPPGKTSIKVKT
;
A
#
# COMPACT_ATOMS: atom_id res chain seq x y z
N MET A 1 26.01 7.31 26.47
CA MET A 1 24.88 7.30 25.53
C MET A 1 24.90 5.98 24.80
N SER A 2 23.94 5.09 25.04
CA SER A 2 23.87 3.79 24.35
C SER A 2 23.35 4.03 22.94
N VAL A 3 24.17 3.74 21.92
CA VAL A 3 23.75 3.73 20.52
C VAL A 3 22.75 2.59 20.38
N ARG A 4 21.45 2.90 20.38
CA ARG A 4 20.43 1.91 20.00
C ARG A 4 20.74 1.50 18.56
N THR A 5 21.26 0.29 18.39
CA THR A 5 21.38 -0.36 17.10
C THR A 5 19.98 -0.50 16.52
N VAL A 6 19.65 0.36 15.55
CA VAL A 6 18.41 0.23 14.78
C VAL A 6 18.52 -1.08 13.99
N PRO A 7 17.51 -1.97 14.03
CA PRO A 7 17.54 -3.23 13.28
C PRO A 7 17.85 -3.00 11.80
N SER A 8 18.57 -3.91 11.16
CA SER A 8 18.82 -3.86 9.70
C SER A 8 17.59 -4.33 8.90
N THR A 9 16.73 -5.13 9.53
CA THR A 9 15.46 -5.60 8.97
C THR A 9 14.34 -5.47 9.99
N LEU A 10 13.13 -5.21 9.49
CA LEU A 10 11.89 -5.25 10.25
C LEU A 10 10.92 -6.18 9.51
N ASP A 11 10.75 -7.39 10.03
CA ASP A 11 9.71 -8.32 9.60
C ASP A 11 8.57 -8.22 10.63
N GLY A 12 7.32 -8.10 10.18
CA GLY A 12 6.22 -7.98 11.12
C GLY A 12 4.86 -7.75 10.51
N SER A 13 3.85 -8.09 11.28
CA SER A 13 2.43 -7.83 11.00
C SER A 13 1.80 -6.80 11.94
N ASP A 14 2.54 -6.34 12.97
CA ASP A 14 2.05 -5.36 13.95
C ASP A 14 2.08 -3.94 13.37
N PRO A 15 0.91 -3.35 13.03
CA PRO A 15 0.85 -2.05 12.39
C PRO A 15 1.39 -0.91 13.25
N ASP A 16 1.29 -0.98 14.58
CA ASP A 16 1.70 0.12 15.47
C ASP A 16 3.22 0.21 15.59
N ALA A 17 3.88 -0.96 15.68
CA ALA A 17 5.33 -1.05 15.62
C ALA A 17 5.87 -0.58 14.26
N ILE A 18 5.21 -0.97 13.16
CA ILE A 18 5.58 -0.50 11.82
C ILE A 18 5.39 1.01 11.70
N LEU A 19 4.25 1.55 12.14
CA LEU A 19 3.99 2.99 12.10
C LEU A 19 5.04 3.77 12.89
N SER A 20 5.37 3.32 14.10
CA SER A 20 6.43 3.92 14.92
C SER A 20 7.78 3.92 14.20
N CYS A 21 8.07 2.86 13.44
CA CYS A 21 9.26 2.75 12.61
C CYS A 21 9.25 3.76 11.45
N ILE A 22 8.14 3.88 10.73
CA ILE A 22 7.95 4.87 9.64
C ILE A 22 8.11 6.29 10.16
N LEU A 23 7.52 6.60 11.32
CA LEU A 23 7.56 7.93 11.95
C LEU A 23 8.90 8.26 12.61
N SER A 24 9.82 7.30 12.74
CA SER A 24 11.15 7.54 13.34
C SER A 24 12.05 8.46 12.51
N GLY A 25 11.66 8.77 11.27
CA GLY A 25 12.46 9.55 10.32
C GLY A 25 13.58 8.77 9.63
N ASN A 26 13.78 7.49 9.99
CA ASN A 26 14.69 6.61 9.26
C ASN A 26 14.07 6.18 7.93
N ILE A 27 14.90 6.05 6.90
CA ILE A 27 14.50 5.48 5.62
C ILE A 27 14.61 3.95 5.64
N TRP A 28 13.60 3.30 5.10
CA TRP A 28 13.52 1.87 4.85
C TRP A 28 13.13 1.62 3.40
N ALA A 29 13.34 0.41 2.92
CA ALA A 29 12.80 -0.05 1.66
C ALA A 29 11.98 -1.33 1.89
N VAL A 30 10.85 -1.45 1.21
CA VAL A 30 10.09 -2.70 1.16
C VAL A 30 10.96 -3.75 0.46
N ASN A 31 11.08 -4.94 1.03
CA ASN A 31 11.96 -5.98 0.51
C ASN A 31 11.56 -6.42 -0.91
N SER A 32 12.41 -6.10 -1.89
CA SER A 32 12.15 -6.37 -3.32
C SER A 32 12.07 -7.85 -3.69
N ARG A 33 12.55 -8.75 -2.81
CA ARG A 33 12.59 -10.20 -3.04
C ARG A 33 11.32 -10.91 -2.56
N ARG A 34 10.34 -10.20 -1.99
CA ARG A 34 9.11 -10.77 -1.45
C ARG A 34 7.88 -10.17 -2.14
N LYS A 35 6.80 -10.94 -2.20
CA LYS A 35 5.47 -10.43 -2.55
C LYS A 35 4.87 -9.76 -1.32
N ASN A 36 5.28 -8.52 -1.08
CA ASN A 36 4.85 -7.75 0.07
C ASN A 36 4.69 -6.26 -0.28
N GLY A 37 4.16 -5.49 0.66
CA GLY A 37 4.02 -4.05 0.49
C GLY A 37 3.45 -3.41 1.73
N LEU A 38 3.42 -2.09 1.72
CA LEU A 38 2.90 -1.28 2.80
C LEU A 38 1.92 -0.27 2.24
N ILE A 39 0.69 -0.27 2.74
CA ILE A 39 -0.24 0.84 2.49
C ILE A 39 -0.01 1.89 3.57
N LEU A 40 0.29 3.11 3.17
CA LEU A 40 0.54 4.27 4.03
C LEU A 40 -0.70 5.17 3.97
N TYR A 41 -1.34 5.40 5.11
CA TYR A 41 -2.41 6.40 5.21
C TYR A 41 -1.78 7.77 5.45
N LYS A 42 -2.10 8.69 4.56
CA LYS A 42 -1.77 10.11 4.62
C LYS A 42 -3.02 10.89 5.02
N PRO A 43 -2.91 12.18 5.38
CA PRO A 43 -4.06 12.95 5.85
C PRO A 43 -5.28 12.94 4.90
N PHE A 44 -5.07 12.82 3.58
CA PHE A 44 -6.14 12.92 2.58
C PHE A 44 -6.21 11.77 1.58
N TYR A 45 -5.26 10.84 1.60
CA TYR A 45 -5.18 9.74 0.63
C TYR A 45 -4.41 8.56 1.22
N ALA A 46 -4.38 7.44 0.52
CA ALA A 46 -3.48 6.34 0.83
C ALA A 46 -2.50 6.11 -0.32
N GLU A 47 -1.32 5.60 0.00
CA GLU A 47 -0.30 5.22 -0.98
C GLU A 47 0.09 3.76 -0.79
N PHE A 48 0.29 3.02 -1.88
CA PHE A 48 0.87 1.69 -1.82
C PHE A 48 2.36 1.73 -2.16
N ALA A 49 3.19 1.43 -1.18
CA ALA A 49 4.62 1.18 -1.35
C ALA A 49 4.83 -0.33 -1.58
N GLY A 50 5.00 -0.73 -2.84
CA GLY A 50 5.26 -2.12 -3.20
C GLY A 50 6.73 -2.53 -3.09
N PRO A 51 7.10 -3.75 -3.53
CA PRO A 51 8.46 -4.27 -3.42
C PRO A 51 9.52 -3.30 -3.97
N GLY A 52 10.55 -3.05 -3.18
CA GLY A 52 11.64 -2.11 -3.48
C GLY A 52 11.36 -0.64 -3.18
N ALA A 53 10.12 -0.25 -2.88
CA ALA A 53 9.78 1.15 -2.62
C ALA A 53 10.33 1.64 -1.28
N ALA A 54 10.85 2.87 -1.27
CA ALA A 54 11.23 3.55 -0.03
C ALA A 54 10.01 3.84 0.85
N VAL A 55 10.15 3.74 2.17
CA VAL A 55 9.16 4.16 3.19
C VAL A 55 9.88 4.80 4.39
N GLY A 56 9.18 5.63 5.15
CA GLY A 56 9.76 6.42 6.23
C GLY A 56 10.47 7.68 5.71
N GLY A 57 11.56 8.06 6.37
CA GLY A 57 12.31 9.27 6.01
C GLY A 57 11.50 10.55 6.17
N ALA A 58 11.86 11.59 5.41
CA ALA A 58 11.18 12.89 5.46
C ALA A 58 9.77 12.87 4.82
N TYR A 59 9.50 11.92 3.92
CA TYR A 59 8.25 11.91 3.15
C TYR A 59 7.09 11.23 3.86
N ASP A 60 7.34 10.47 4.93
CA ASP A 60 6.32 9.72 5.66
C ASP A 60 6.10 10.18 7.10
N GLN A 61 6.58 11.37 7.46
CA GLN A 61 6.39 11.95 8.81
C GLN A 61 4.93 12.29 9.15
N ASP A 62 4.09 12.44 8.13
CA ASP A 62 2.66 12.70 8.24
C ASP A 62 1.81 11.40 8.17
N CYS A 63 2.46 10.23 8.16
CA CYS A 63 1.75 8.96 8.09
C CYS A 63 0.92 8.73 9.36
N GLN A 64 -0.37 8.48 9.19
CA GLN A 64 -1.32 8.35 10.31
C GLN A 64 -1.59 6.88 10.68
N ARG A 65 -1.48 5.99 9.70
CA ARG A 65 -1.75 4.55 9.85
C ARG A 65 -1.03 3.80 8.75
N VAL A 66 -0.74 2.53 9.00
CA VAL A 66 -0.22 1.62 7.98
C VAL A 66 -1.03 0.34 7.91
N ILE A 67 -1.01 -0.32 6.75
CA ILE A 67 -1.49 -1.69 6.59
C ILE A 67 -0.38 -2.52 5.93
N PRO A 68 0.22 -3.50 6.65
CA PRO A 68 1.13 -4.44 6.03
C PRO A 68 0.37 -5.33 5.04
N VAL A 69 0.93 -5.51 3.85
CA VAL A 69 0.36 -6.36 2.79
C VAL A 69 1.31 -7.53 2.52
N GLY A 70 0.77 -8.74 2.52
CA GLY A 70 1.54 -9.98 2.40
C GLY A 70 2.45 -10.21 3.61
N ASN A 71 3.61 -10.85 3.38
CA ASN A 71 4.63 -11.04 4.42
C ASN A 71 5.59 -9.84 4.42
N LEU A 72 5.17 -8.75 5.07
CA LEU A 72 5.93 -7.51 5.11
C LEU A 72 7.33 -7.72 5.69
N SER A 73 8.30 -7.15 4.98
CA SER A 73 9.70 -7.13 5.33
C SER A 73 10.25 -5.79 4.86
N LEU A 74 10.77 -5.01 5.79
CA LEU A 74 11.47 -3.76 5.51
C LEU A 74 12.97 -3.99 5.70
N ILE A 75 13.76 -3.49 4.75
CA ILE A 75 15.22 -3.56 4.77
C ILE A 75 15.76 -2.13 4.84
N ARG A 76 16.84 -1.92 5.59
CA ARG A 76 17.50 -0.63 5.64
C ARG A 76 18.42 -0.47 4.42
N PRO A 77 18.22 0.53 3.55
CA PRO A 77 19.18 0.83 2.49
C PRO A 77 20.43 1.51 3.08
N GLU A 78 21.59 0.88 2.91
CA GLU A 78 22.86 1.28 3.50
C GLU A 78 23.55 2.36 2.66
N THR A 79 23.50 2.21 1.34
CA THR A 79 24.19 3.10 0.42
C THR A 79 23.29 4.23 -0.11
N ARG A 80 23.91 5.31 -0.59
CA ARG A 80 23.18 6.39 -1.26
C ARG A 80 22.47 5.89 -2.52
N GLU A 81 23.09 4.98 -3.26
CA GLU A 81 22.54 4.40 -4.47
C GLU A 81 21.29 3.57 -4.18
N GLU A 82 21.33 2.72 -3.15
CA GLU A 82 20.17 1.94 -2.69
C GLU A 82 19.00 2.86 -2.29
N ARG A 83 19.29 3.94 -1.56
CA ARG A 83 18.27 4.93 -1.19
C ARG A 83 17.66 5.61 -2.42
N GLN A 84 18.48 6.03 -3.38
CA GLN A 84 18.01 6.64 -4.62
C GLN A 84 17.14 5.66 -5.42
N ASN A 85 17.58 4.42 -5.55
CA ASN A 85 16.82 3.39 -6.25
C ASN A 85 15.46 3.13 -5.58
N ALA A 86 15.43 3.03 -4.25
CA ALA A 86 14.18 2.81 -3.52
C ALA A 86 13.16 3.96 -3.72
N TYR A 87 13.62 5.21 -3.79
CA TYR A 87 12.76 6.35 -4.13
C TYR A 87 12.30 6.33 -5.59
N LEU A 88 13.16 5.94 -6.53
CA LEU A 88 12.79 5.78 -7.94
C LEU A 88 11.70 4.72 -8.11
N ILE A 89 11.81 3.60 -7.39
CA ILE A 89 10.79 2.53 -7.38
C ILE A 89 9.50 3.04 -6.74
N ARG A 90 9.56 3.75 -5.61
CA ARG A 90 8.36 4.36 -5.00
C ARG A 90 7.62 5.25 -6.00
N ARG A 91 8.35 6.08 -6.74
CA ARG A 91 7.77 6.93 -7.81
C ARG A 91 7.08 6.10 -8.90
N GLN A 92 7.59 4.92 -9.24
CA GLN A 92 6.93 4.02 -10.21
C GLN A 92 5.59 3.51 -9.67
N TRP A 93 5.51 3.13 -8.39
CA TRP A 93 4.25 2.73 -7.75
C TRP A 93 3.22 3.87 -7.70
N ILE A 94 3.66 5.09 -7.42
CA ILE A 94 2.80 6.28 -7.48
C ILE A 94 2.26 6.48 -8.89
N LYS A 95 3.13 6.40 -9.92
CA LYS A 95 2.72 6.54 -11.33
C LYS A 95 1.73 5.46 -11.76
N LEU A 96 1.92 4.21 -11.32
CA LEU A 96 0.98 3.13 -11.59
C LEU A 96 -0.41 3.44 -11.00
N THR A 97 -0.45 3.88 -9.74
CA THR A 97 -1.70 4.25 -9.09
C THR A 97 -2.36 5.46 -9.79
N GLN A 98 -1.55 6.41 -10.25
CA GLN A 98 -2.02 7.57 -11.03
C GLN A 98 -2.74 7.15 -12.31
N GLN A 99 -2.22 6.16 -13.05
CA GLN A 99 -2.88 5.64 -14.25
C GLN A 99 -4.30 5.13 -13.97
N PHE A 100 -4.56 4.64 -12.77
CA PHE A 100 -5.91 4.27 -12.35
C PHE A 100 -6.73 5.53 -12.08
N THR A 101 -6.22 6.45 -11.26
CA THR A 101 -6.95 7.67 -10.87
C THR A 101 -7.31 8.60 -12.03
N ASP A 102 -6.56 8.54 -13.13
CA ASP A 102 -6.83 9.34 -14.33
C ASP A 102 -8.14 8.91 -15.06
N HIS A 103 -8.73 7.76 -14.70
CA HIS A 103 -10.02 7.33 -15.22
C HIS A 103 -11.19 8.02 -14.51
N SER A 104 -12.15 8.55 -15.27
CA SER A 104 -13.31 9.26 -14.71
C SER A 104 -14.26 8.36 -13.90
N ALA A 105 -14.47 7.12 -14.35
CA ALA A 105 -15.45 6.20 -13.76
C ALA A 105 -14.92 5.57 -12.46
N SER A 106 -15.61 5.80 -11.33
CA SER A 106 -15.22 5.30 -10.01
C SER A 106 -15.15 3.77 -9.92
N LEU A 107 -16.11 3.07 -10.53
CA LEU A 107 -16.10 1.60 -10.53
C LEU A 107 -14.93 1.04 -11.35
N GLN A 108 -14.56 1.69 -12.45
CA GLN A 108 -13.41 1.31 -13.26
C GLN A 108 -12.11 1.47 -12.46
N ARG A 109 -11.92 2.60 -11.77
CA ARG A 109 -10.77 2.83 -10.88
C ARG A 109 -10.65 1.75 -9.82
N ALA A 110 -11.75 1.42 -9.16
CA ALA A 110 -11.82 0.37 -8.15
C ALA A 110 -11.46 -1.02 -8.72
N GLN A 111 -11.95 -1.35 -9.91
CA GLN A 111 -11.63 -2.63 -10.56
C GLN A 111 -10.14 -2.69 -10.94
N MET A 112 -9.58 -1.62 -11.47
CA MET A 112 -8.17 -1.58 -11.89
C MET A 112 -7.22 -1.82 -10.71
N ILE A 113 -7.44 -1.17 -9.56
CA ILE A 113 -6.59 -1.38 -8.38
C ILE A 113 -6.74 -2.79 -7.80
N LEU A 114 -7.95 -3.35 -7.80
CA LEU A 114 -8.17 -4.73 -7.34
C LEU A 114 -7.47 -5.73 -8.27
N ASN A 115 -7.68 -5.61 -9.59
CA ASN A 115 -7.01 -6.44 -10.59
C ASN A 115 -5.49 -6.35 -10.45
N GLN A 116 -4.96 -5.14 -10.25
CA GLN A 116 -3.53 -4.94 -10.04
C GLN A 116 -3.04 -5.73 -8.82
N PHE A 117 -3.75 -5.67 -7.69
CA PHE A 117 -3.38 -6.45 -6.50
C PHE A 117 -3.50 -7.96 -6.72
N GLU A 118 -4.49 -8.43 -7.47
CA GLU A 118 -4.69 -9.85 -7.82
C GLU A 118 -3.53 -10.42 -8.66
N THR A 119 -2.83 -9.60 -9.44
CA THR A 119 -1.62 -10.04 -10.16
C THR A 119 -0.42 -10.31 -9.24
N TYR A 120 -0.40 -9.71 -8.03
CA TYR A 120 0.74 -9.80 -7.11
C TYR A 120 0.46 -10.65 -5.87
N PHE A 121 -0.75 -10.58 -5.32
CA PHE A 121 -1.12 -11.15 -4.03
C PHE A 121 -2.19 -12.23 -4.17
N ASP A 122 -2.17 -13.20 -3.26
CA ASP A 122 -3.25 -14.20 -3.18
C ASP A 122 -4.56 -13.59 -2.66
N GLN A 123 -5.67 -14.30 -2.90
CA GLN A 123 -7.01 -13.86 -2.50
C GLN A 123 -7.14 -13.63 -0.99
N GLN A 124 -6.45 -14.42 -0.15
CA GLN A 124 -6.55 -14.28 1.31
C GLN A 124 -5.91 -12.97 1.77
N THR A 125 -4.78 -12.59 1.18
CA THR A 125 -4.08 -11.34 1.43
C THR A 125 -4.95 -10.15 1.01
N ILE A 126 -5.56 -10.20 -0.17
CA ILE A 126 -6.42 -9.13 -0.70
C ILE A 126 -7.72 -8.98 0.11
N ALA A 127 -8.28 -10.09 0.60
CA ALA A 127 -9.48 -10.09 1.44
C ALA A 127 -9.27 -9.43 2.81
N ARG A 128 -8.03 -9.40 3.32
CA ARG A 128 -7.68 -8.75 4.60
C ARG A 128 -7.55 -7.23 4.48
N ILE A 129 -7.41 -6.70 3.28
CA ILE A 129 -7.29 -5.26 3.05
C ILE A 129 -8.70 -4.63 3.10
N PRO A 130 -8.98 -3.65 3.96
CA PRO A 130 -10.28 -2.98 4.02
C PRO A 130 -10.64 -2.27 2.71
N ASP A 131 -11.93 -2.21 2.39
CA ASP A 131 -12.42 -1.45 1.22
C ASP A 131 -11.99 0.02 1.26
N GLU A 132 -11.91 0.61 2.46
CA GLU A 132 -11.44 1.98 2.66
C GLU A 132 -10.00 2.18 2.19
N ALA A 133 -9.12 1.20 2.39
CA ALA A 133 -7.73 1.30 1.95
C ALA A 133 -7.65 1.41 0.42
N PHE A 134 -8.34 0.50 -0.29
CA PHE A 134 -8.43 0.54 -1.75
C PHE A 134 -9.10 1.82 -2.25
N ALA A 135 -10.16 2.26 -1.55
CA ALA A 135 -10.88 3.47 -1.90
C ALA A 135 -9.97 4.71 -1.83
N MET A 136 -9.17 4.81 -0.78
CA MET A 136 -8.20 5.90 -0.57
C MET A 136 -7.01 5.84 -1.52
N LEU A 137 -6.63 4.66 -2.02
CA LEU A 137 -5.58 4.51 -3.04
C LEU A 137 -5.99 5.13 -4.39
N VAL A 138 -7.27 5.03 -4.77
CA VAL A 138 -7.74 5.47 -6.09
C VAL A 138 -8.81 6.56 -6.07
N GLY A 139 -9.06 7.19 -4.93
CA GLY A 139 -9.96 8.34 -4.79
C GLY A 139 -11.42 8.02 -5.10
N VAL A 140 -11.94 6.91 -4.58
CA VAL A 140 -13.34 6.48 -4.75
C VAL A 140 -14.02 6.27 -3.40
N LEU A 141 -15.31 5.97 -3.39
CA LEU A 141 -16.02 5.57 -2.17
C LEU A 141 -15.74 4.08 -1.86
N PRO A 142 -15.67 3.68 -0.57
CA PRO A 142 -15.55 2.27 -0.19
C PRO A 142 -16.65 1.38 -0.80
N TYR A 143 -17.84 1.95 -1.03
CA TYR A 143 -18.93 1.28 -1.72
C TYR A 143 -18.58 0.85 -3.17
N SER A 144 -17.84 1.68 -3.91
CA SER A 144 -17.38 1.34 -5.26
C SER A 144 -16.45 0.13 -5.26
N VAL A 145 -15.54 0.05 -4.27
CA VAL A 145 -14.66 -1.10 -4.06
C VAL A 145 -15.47 -2.35 -3.73
N ARG A 146 -16.44 -2.23 -2.82
CA ARG A 146 -17.32 -3.34 -2.44
C ARG A 146 -18.10 -3.91 -3.64
N ILE A 147 -18.56 -3.06 -4.55
CA ILE A 147 -19.20 -3.51 -5.80
C ILE A 147 -18.17 -4.24 -6.67
N ALA A 148 -16.99 -3.65 -6.89
CA ALA A 148 -15.95 -4.23 -7.74
C ALA A 148 -15.42 -5.59 -7.23
N ARG A 149 -15.43 -5.83 -5.91
CA ARG A 149 -15.10 -7.14 -5.31
C ARG A 149 -16.12 -8.24 -5.60
N ARG A 150 -17.34 -7.90 -6.03
CA ARG A 150 -18.36 -8.92 -6.28
C ARG A 150 -18.05 -9.65 -7.58
N PRO A 151 -18.08 -11.00 -7.59
CA PRO A 151 -17.94 -11.74 -8.83
C PRO A 151 -19.08 -11.36 -9.80
N PRO A 152 -18.80 -11.22 -11.10
CA PRO A 152 -19.82 -10.92 -12.10
C PRO A 152 -20.92 -12.00 -12.06
N GLY A 153 -22.18 -11.60 -11.83
CA GLY A 153 -23.34 -12.51 -11.91
C GLY A 153 -24.23 -12.64 -10.67
N LYS A 154 -23.99 -11.94 -9.55
CA LYS A 154 -24.90 -11.93 -8.38
C LYS A 154 -25.49 -10.55 -8.09
N THR A 155 -26.29 -10.02 -9.02
CA THR A 155 -27.07 -8.81 -8.76
C THR A 155 -28.46 -8.93 -9.37
N SER A 156 -29.27 -9.86 -8.87
CA SER A 156 -30.72 -9.85 -9.07
C SER A 156 -31.35 -8.91 -8.04
N ILE A 157 -31.25 -7.60 -8.26
CA ILE A 157 -32.13 -6.66 -7.56
C ILE A 157 -33.47 -6.73 -8.27
N LYS A 158 -34.38 -7.58 -7.78
CA LYS A 158 -35.80 -7.46 -8.11
C LYS A 158 -36.31 -6.19 -7.44
N VAL A 159 -36.41 -5.12 -8.22
CA VAL A 159 -37.23 -3.97 -7.86
C VAL A 159 -38.67 -4.47 -7.86
N LYS A 160 -39.31 -4.53 -6.69
CA LYS A 160 -40.76 -4.72 -6.59
C LYS A 160 -41.40 -3.39 -7.00
N THR A 161 -42.12 -3.42 -8.13
CA THR A 161 -43.13 -2.43 -8.48
C THR A 161 -44.39 -2.68 -7.68
#